data_AF-A0A397UGK1-F1
#
_entry.id   AF-A0A397UGK1-F1
#
_cell.length_a   1.000
_cell.length_b   1.000
_cell.length_c   1.000
_cell.angle_alpha   90.00
_cell.angle_beta   90.00
_cell.angle_gamma   90.00
#
_symmetry.space_group_name_H-M   'P 1'
#
loop_
_entity.id
_entity.type
_entity.pdbx_description
1 polymer ?
#
loop_
_entity_poly.entity_id
_entity_poly.type
_entity_poly.pdbx_seq_one_letter_code
_entity_poly.pdbx_strand_id
1 'polypeptide(L)'
;RNWPWVQSGCFILHTIAMLMKLHSYSFYNGELSGWSLCLSDLKKEYSNLAGELKKSDNDTEKQDHLNELKEKISQVEGYLASPAKNISYPNNITFMNFVDFLLVPTLVYELEYPRTEKIRPSYVFEKIVATFGTFFLLYVNTEAYIIPALPNITYSLYNSMLQMLFPFMVNYLLIFYIIFECICNVFAELTRFADRNFYDDWWNSTTWEEFARKWNKPVHHFLLRHVYQYSIESYKLSRRDATFMTFFLSSLIHELVMVVVTKKIRMYLFFLQMFQLPLIALSKLPIIKEKKWLGNAFFWFGLFVGPPMLGILYCREVFLS
;
A
#
# COMPACT_ATOMS: atom_id res chain seq x y z
N ARG A 1 -29.64 3.86 -0.25
CA ARG A 1 -29.50 4.83 -1.37
C ARG A 1 -29.04 4.06 -2.61
N ASN A 2 -29.68 4.25 -3.77
CA ASN A 2 -29.33 3.57 -5.03
C ASN A 2 -28.17 4.29 -5.74
N TRP A 3 -26.98 4.29 -5.14
CA TRP A 3 -25.82 4.88 -5.78
C TRP A 3 -25.34 4.04 -6.96
N PRO A 4 -24.94 4.68 -8.08
CA PRO A 4 -24.30 3.98 -9.18
C PRO A 4 -22.93 3.44 -8.79
N TRP A 5 -22.47 2.44 -9.53
CA TRP A 5 -21.30 1.63 -9.17
C TRP A 5 -20.00 2.45 -9.10
N VAL A 6 -19.85 3.48 -9.95
CA VAL A 6 -18.66 4.35 -9.97
C VAL A 6 -18.53 5.15 -8.67
N GLN A 7 -19.62 5.76 -8.20
CA GLN A 7 -19.62 6.50 -6.94
C GLN A 7 -19.35 5.56 -5.77
N SER A 8 -20.03 4.42 -5.71
CA SER A 8 -19.81 3.41 -4.67
C SER A 8 -18.36 2.94 -4.63
N GLY A 9 -17.76 2.66 -5.79
CA GLY A 9 -16.35 2.28 -5.93
C GLY A 9 -15.40 3.37 -5.47
N CYS A 10 -15.64 4.62 -5.88
CA CYS A 10 -14.86 5.76 -5.43
C CYS A 10 -14.91 5.90 -3.90
N PHE A 11 -16.10 5.90 -3.29
CA PHE A 11 -16.26 6.07 -1.85
C PHE A 11 -15.62 4.95 -1.04
N ILE A 12 -15.78 3.68 -1.46
CA ILE A 12 -15.20 2.56 -0.70
C ILE A 12 -13.67 2.57 -0.78
N LEU A 13 -13.09 2.87 -1.94
CA LEU A 13 -11.63 2.97 -2.10
C LEU A 13 -11.06 4.12 -1.25
N HIS A 14 -11.70 5.29 -1.25
CA HIS A 14 -11.27 6.40 -0.39
C HIS A 14 -11.44 6.07 1.10
N THR A 15 -12.55 5.43 1.48
CA THR A 15 -12.77 5.00 2.87
C THR A 15 -11.70 4.02 3.34
N ILE A 16 -11.35 3.02 2.53
CA ILE A 16 -10.30 2.05 2.85
C ILE A 16 -8.94 2.75 2.95
N ALA A 17 -8.59 3.62 2.00
CA ALA A 17 -7.34 4.37 2.05
C ALA A 17 -7.26 5.25 3.31
N MET A 18 -8.35 5.92 3.70
CA MET A 18 -8.41 6.71 4.92
C MET A 18 -8.32 5.85 6.18
N LEU A 19 -8.93 4.67 6.19
CA LEU A 19 -8.81 3.71 7.29
C LEU A 19 -7.36 3.23 7.46
N MET A 20 -6.68 2.90 6.35
CA MET A 20 -5.27 2.51 6.37
C MET A 20 -4.40 3.65 6.90
N LYS A 21 -4.62 4.89 6.44
CA LYS A 21 -3.91 6.07 6.96
C LYS A 21 -4.16 6.25 8.46
N LEU A 22 -5.42 6.23 8.89
CA LEU A 22 -5.76 6.38 10.30
C LEU A 22 -5.09 5.31 11.16
N HIS A 23 -5.15 4.05 10.73
CA HIS A 23 -4.45 2.95 11.39
C HIS A 23 -2.95 3.23 11.49
N SER A 24 -2.29 3.61 10.40
CA SER A 24 -0.86 3.88 10.40
C SER A 24 -0.48 5.05 11.31
N TYR A 25 -1.29 6.12 11.34
CA TYR A 25 -1.05 7.29 12.18
C TYR A 25 -1.22 6.94 13.66
N SER A 26 -2.30 6.24 14.01
CA SER A 26 -2.57 5.83 15.40
C SER A 26 -1.55 4.81 15.90
N PHE A 27 -1.18 3.82 15.08
CA PHE A 27 -0.19 2.80 15.44
C PHE A 27 1.17 3.44 15.75
N TYR A 28 1.70 4.25 14.83
CA TYR A 28 3.02 4.85 14.98
C TYR A 28 3.10 5.85 16.14
N ASN A 29 2.09 6.71 16.31
CA ASN A 29 2.05 7.62 17.46
C ASN A 29 1.83 6.85 18.79
N GLY A 30 1.15 5.72 18.76
CA GLY A 30 1.04 4.81 19.90
C GLY A 30 2.39 4.24 20.32
N GLU A 31 3.21 3.79 19.37
CA GLU A 31 4.59 3.34 19.63
C GLU A 31 5.44 4.47 20.23
N LEU A 32 5.40 5.67 19.63
CA LEU A 32 6.12 6.84 20.14
C LEU A 32 5.67 7.24 21.56
N SER A 33 4.38 7.13 21.86
CA SER A 33 3.89 7.35 23.22
C SER A 33 4.47 6.33 24.21
N GLY A 34 4.59 5.06 23.83
CA GLY A 34 5.23 4.02 24.65
C GLY A 34 6.70 4.34 24.92
N TRP A 35 7.44 4.74 23.90
CA TRP A 35 8.84 5.18 24.04
C TRP A 35 8.98 6.43 24.90
N SER A 36 8.04 7.38 24.80
CA SER A 36 8.04 8.59 25.62
C SER A 36 7.83 8.29 27.10
N LEU A 37 6.97 7.32 27.43
CA LEU A 37 6.77 6.87 28.81
C LEU A 37 8.03 6.17 29.34
N CYS A 38 8.59 5.23 28.57
CA CYS A 38 9.84 4.56 28.90
C CYS A 38 10.98 5.56 29.14
N LEU A 39 11.08 6.60 28.30
CA LEU A 39 12.06 7.67 28.48
C LEU A 39 11.88 8.41 29.81
N SER A 40 10.63 8.68 30.21
CA SER A 40 10.33 9.37 31.46
C SER A 40 10.74 8.53 32.68
N ASP A 41 10.53 7.21 32.62
CA ASP A 41 10.94 6.28 33.66
C ASP A 41 12.46 6.17 33.76
N LEU A 42 13.14 6.01 32.61
CA LEU A 42 14.61 5.97 32.54
C LEU A 42 15.24 7.26 33.06
N LYS A 43 14.68 8.44 32.73
CA LYS A 43 15.17 9.73 33.24
C LYS A 43 14.99 9.85 34.75
N LYS A 44 13.89 9.31 35.30
CA LYS A 44 13.64 9.29 36.73
C LYS A 44 14.63 8.38 37.45
N GLU A 45 14.85 7.17 36.93
CA GLU A 45 15.86 6.22 37.44
C GLU A 45 17.27 6.83 37.40
N TYR A 46 17.64 7.48 36.29
CA TYR A 46 18.91 8.18 36.15
C TYR A 46 19.07 9.27 37.21
N SER A 47 18.03 10.08 37.44
CA SER A 47 18.07 11.16 38.43
C SER A 47 18.22 10.64 39.87
N ASN A 48 17.58 9.51 40.19
CA ASN A 48 17.68 8.88 41.50
C ASN A 48 19.09 8.34 41.73
N LEU A 49 19.63 7.58 40.76
CA LEU A 49 20.96 6.98 40.85
C LEU A 49 22.06 8.05 40.88
N ALA A 50 21.91 9.11 40.07
CA ALA A 50 22.81 10.28 40.12
C ALA A 50 22.78 10.99 41.47
N GLY A 51 21.62 11.02 42.14
CA GLY A 51 21.46 11.55 43.48
C GLY A 51 22.11 10.68 44.57
N GLU A 52 22.05 9.36 44.42
CA GLU A 52 22.70 8.40 45.32
C GLU A 52 24.23 8.41 45.18
N LEU A 53 24.75 8.48 43.96
CA LEU A 53 26.19 8.61 43.67
C LEU A 53 26.80 9.86 44.32
N LYS A 54 26.05 10.96 44.41
CA LYS A 54 26.52 12.17 45.12
C LYS A 54 26.62 11.97 46.64
N LYS A 55 25.97 10.95 47.21
CA LYS A 55 25.98 10.63 48.65
C LYS A 55 27.01 9.56 49.01
N SER A 56 27.42 8.71 48.07
CA SER A 56 28.45 7.68 48.25
C SER A 56 29.65 7.98 47.35
N ASP A 57 30.72 8.53 47.93
CA ASP A 57 31.99 8.74 47.22
C ASP A 57 32.61 7.38 46.82
N ASN A 58 32.84 7.17 45.52
CA ASN A 58 33.51 6.02 44.88
C ASN A 58 32.78 4.66 44.86
N ASP A 59 31.66 4.58 44.14
CA ASP A 59 31.01 3.31 43.79
C ASP A 59 31.05 3.06 42.27
N THR A 60 32.09 2.36 41.79
CA THR A 60 32.38 2.15 40.36
C THR A 60 31.22 1.46 39.64
N GLU A 61 30.54 0.51 40.29
CA GLU A 61 29.42 -0.24 39.72
C GLU A 61 28.21 0.66 39.40
N LYS A 62 27.90 1.60 40.30
CA LYS A 62 26.83 2.58 40.06
C LYS A 62 27.18 3.54 38.92
N GLN A 63 28.46 3.84 38.76
CA GLN A 63 28.95 4.73 37.71
C GLN A 63 28.82 4.06 36.33
N ASP A 64 29.10 2.76 36.25
CA ASP A 64 28.89 1.96 35.04
C ASP A 64 27.39 1.84 34.68
N HIS A 65 26.54 1.56 35.67
CA HIS A 65 25.08 1.51 35.46
C HIS A 65 24.51 2.86 34.99
N LEU A 66 25.03 3.97 35.53
CA LEU A 66 24.64 5.32 35.11
C LEU A 66 25.03 5.61 33.65
N ASN A 67 26.19 5.12 33.20
CA ASN A 67 26.63 5.22 31.81
C ASN A 67 25.73 4.39 30.88
N GLU A 68 25.38 3.15 31.26
CA GLU A 68 24.45 2.31 30.50
C GLU A 68 23.08 2.98 30.37
N LEU A 69 22.57 3.55 31.46
CA LEU A 69 21.28 4.22 31.47
C LEU A 69 21.29 5.48 30.61
N LYS A 70 22.41 6.23 30.60
CA LYS A 70 22.60 7.38 29.72
C LYS A 70 22.60 6.98 28.24
N GLU A 71 23.23 5.84 27.90
CA GLU A 71 23.21 5.30 26.54
C GLU A 71 21.79 4.90 26.12
N LYS A 72 21.06 4.19 26.99
CA LYS A 72 19.65 3.84 26.75
C LYS A 72 18.76 5.07 26.57
N ILE A 73 18.93 6.10 27.39
CA ILE A 73 18.20 7.37 27.27
C ILE A 73 18.49 7.99 25.89
N SER A 74 19.75 8.08 25.49
CA SER A 74 20.12 8.66 24.19
C SER A 74 19.56 7.85 23.02
N GLN A 75 19.49 6.52 23.14
CA GLN A 75 18.89 5.65 22.13
C GLN A 75 17.38 5.89 22.00
N VAL A 76 16.66 5.94 23.13
CA VAL A 76 15.21 6.17 23.15
C VAL A 76 14.86 7.58 22.66
N GLU A 77 15.65 8.60 23.03
CA GLU A 77 15.51 9.95 22.46
C GLU A 77 15.70 9.96 20.93
N GLY A 78 16.56 9.08 20.41
CA GLY A 78 16.74 8.87 18.98
C GLY A 78 15.48 8.34 18.28
N TYR A 79 14.69 7.47 18.93
CA TYR A 79 13.44 6.95 18.37
C TYR A 79 12.29 7.96 18.38
N LEU A 80 12.32 8.93 19.31
CA LEU A 80 11.29 9.97 19.43
C LEU A 80 11.50 11.15 18.47
N ALA A 81 12.69 11.27 17.89
CA ALA A 81 13.03 12.32 16.95
C ALA A 81 12.99 11.81 15.50
N SER A 82 12.59 12.68 14.59
CA SER A 82 12.76 12.45 13.15
C SER A 82 14.24 12.27 12.78
N PRO A 83 14.56 11.57 11.68
CA PRO A 83 15.94 11.42 11.22
C PRO A 83 16.67 12.75 10.98
N ALA A 84 15.96 13.78 10.52
CA ALA A 84 16.52 15.13 10.34
C ALA A 84 16.42 16.00 11.60
N LYS A 85 15.89 15.46 12.72
CA LYS A 85 15.71 16.09 14.03
C LYS A 85 14.89 17.39 14.02
N ASN A 86 14.14 17.68 12.96
CA ASN A 86 13.30 18.88 12.87
C ASN A 86 12.04 18.75 13.72
N ILE A 87 11.45 17.55 13.74
CA ILE A 87 10.20 17.24 14.46
C ILE A 87 10.47 16.09 15.42
N SER A 88 9.94 16.21 16.64
CA SER A 88 9.97 15.16 17.66
C SER A 88 8.59 14.95 18.26
N TYR A 89 8.34 13.75 18.76
CA TYR A 89 7.18 13.49 19.60
C TYR A 89 7.32 14.23 20.95
N PRO A 90 6.25 14.85 21.49
CA PRO A 90 4.86 14.88 21.01
C PRO A 90 4.51 16.10 20.12
N ASN A 91 5.49 16.91 19.71
CA ASN A 91 5.25 18.14 18.95
C ASN A 91 4.65 17.89 17.56
N ASN A 92 4.73 16.65 17.05
CA ASN A 92 4.11 16.24 15.80
C ASN A 92 2.58 16.11 15.87
N ILE A 93 1.99 15.96 17.06
CA ILE A 93 0.54 15.77 17.23
C ILE A 93 -0.19 17.10 17.06
N THR A 94 -0.34 17.52 15.81
CA THR A 94 -1.08 18.72 15.43
C THR A 94 -2.08 18.40 14.34
N PHE A 95 -3.17 19.15 14.28
CA PHE A 95 -4.18 18.99 13.22
C PHE A 95 -3.57 19.18 11.83
N MET A 96 -2.63 20.11 11.68
CA MET A 96 -1.97 20.37 10.40
C MET A 96 -1.05 19.24 9.95
N ASN A 97 -0.31 18.61 10.87
CA ASN A 97 0.50 17.43 10.54
C ASN A 97 -0.38 16.26 10.08
N PHE A 98 -1.52 16.06 10.75
CA PHE A 98 -2.48 15.03 10.35
C PHE A 98 -3.08 15.30 8.97
N VAL A 99 -3.54 16.52 8.69
CA VAL A 99 -4.09 16.89 7.38
C VAL A 99 -3.05 16.77 6.26
N ASP A 100 -1.80 17.18 6.52
CA ASP A 100 -0.70 16.99 5.56
C ASP A 100 -0.52 15.50 5.23
N PHE A 101 -0.47 14.61 6.23
CA PHE A 101 -0.39 13.17 6.00
C PHE A 101 -1.59 12.62 5.22
N LEU A 102 -2.80 13.12 5.46
CA LEU A 102 -3.98 12.72 4.69
C LEU A 102 -3.86 13.06 3.19
N LEU A 103 -3.13 14.12 2.83
CA LEU A 103 -2.91 14.53 1.45
C LEU A 103 -1.68 13.89 0.79
N VAL A 104 -0.63 13.55 1.56
CA VAL A 104 0.57 12.90 1.01
C VAL A 104 0.19 11.54 0.41
N PRO A 105 0.64 11.19 -0.81
CA PRO A 105 0.26 9.95 -1.50
C PRO A 105 0.99 8.70 -0.98
N THR A 106 1.11 8.56 0.35
CA THR A 106 1.61 7.37 1.05
C THR A 106 0.59 6.88 2.07
N LEU A 107 0.64 5.60 2.41
CA LEU A 107 -0.25 4.98 3.41
C LEU A 107 0.45 4.71 4.75
N VAL A 108 1.78 4.91 4.80
CA VAL A 108 2.58 4.70 6.00
C VAL A 108 2.96 6.05 6.58
N TYR A 109 2.56 6.29 7.83
CA TYR A 109 2.89 7.51 8.55
C TYR A 109 4.34 7.50 9.05
N GLU A 110 5.03 8.62 8.87
CA GLU A 110 6.35 8.92 9.42
C GLU A 110 6.36 10.35 9.98
N LEU A 111 7.24 10.64 10.95
CA LEU A 111 7.35 11.98 11.55
C LEU A 111 7.66 13.06 10.51
N GLU A 112 8.50 12.72 9.55
CA GLU A 112 8.98 13.63 8.53
C GLU A 112 9.18 12.88 7.22
N TYR A 113 8.71 13.49 6.13
CA TYR A 113 8.90 12.98 4.78
C TYR A 113 9.92 13.82 4.03
N PRO A 114 10.68 13.25 3.09
CA PRO A 114 11.55 14.04 2.23
C PRO A 114 10.69 15.01 1.39
N ARG A 115 11.04 16.30 1.42
CA ARG A 115 10.29 17.36 0.72
C ARG A 115 11.08 17.99 -0.42
N THR A 116 10.37 18.39 -1.47
CA THR A 116 10.91 19.24 -2.55
C THR A 116 10.86 20.71 -2.15
N GLU A 117 11.82 21.51 -2.62
CA GLU A 117 11.91 22.94 -2.25
C GLU A 117 10.70 23.76 -2.72
N LYS A 118 10.23 23.52 -3.95
CA LYS A 118 9.17 24.29 -4.61
C LYS A 118 8.19 23.39 -5.36
N ILE A 119 6.95 23.87 -5.47
CA ILE A 119 5.92 23.31 -6.33
C ILE A 119 6.21 23.78 -7.77
N ARG A 120 6.09 22.88 -8.74
CA ARG A 120 6.24 23.14 -10.18
C ARG A 120 4.87 23.12 -10.85
N PRO A 121 4.22 24.29 -11.07
CA PRO A 121 2.86 24.34 -11.60
C PRO A 121 2.72 23.74 -13.01
N SER A 122 3.76 23.85 -13.84
CA SER A 122 3.77 23.24 -15.18
C SER A 122 3.64 21.71 -15.12
N TYR A 123 4.34 21.07 -14.17
CA TYR A 123 4.24 19.63 -13.95
C TYR A 123 2.85 19.22 -13.46
N VAL A 124 2.27 20.00 -12.54
CA VAL A 124 0.89 19.76 -12.07
C VAL A 124 -0.09 19.87 -13.24
N PHE A 125 0.02 20.93 -14.05
CA PHE A 125 -0.84 21.13 -15.20
C PHE A 125 -0.70 20.00 -16.24
N GLU A 126 0.52 19.62 -16.58
CA GLU A 126 0.81 18.48 -17.48
C GLU A 126 0.11 17.20 -16.98
N LYS A 127 0.26 16.86 -15.70
CA LYS A 127 -0.36 15.67 -15.12
C LYS A 127 -1.88 15.75 -15.05
N ILE A 128 -2.46 16.94 -14.83
CA ILE A 128 -3.92 17.15 -14.89
C ILE A 128 -4.42 16.91 -16.32
N VAL A 129 -3.77 17.48 -17.34
CA VAL A 129 -4.13 17.26 -18.74
C VAL A 129 -3.99 15.78 -19.12
N ALA A 130 -2.90 15.13 -18.71
CA ALA A 130 -2.68 13.70 -18.92
C ALA A 130 -3.77 12.85 -18.24
N THR A 131 -4.24 13.25 -17.06
CA THR A 131 -5.34 12.58 -16.36
C THR A 131 -6.61 12.61 -17.21
N PHE A 132 -7.06 13.80 -17.64
CA PHE A 132 -8.27 13.94 -18.44
C PHE A 132 -8.14 13.27 -19.82
N GLY A 133 -6.99 13.38 -20.48
CA GLY A 133 -6.71 12.72 -21.75
C GLY A 133 -6.77 11.19 -21.63
N THR A 134 -6.16 10.62 -20.58
CA THR A 134 -6.19 9.17 -20.35
C THR A 134 -7.59 8.68 -19.97
N PHE A 135 -8.33 9.46 -19.16
CA PHE A 135 -9.73 9.16 -18.86
C PHE A 135 -10.61 9.14 -20.12
N PHE A 136 -10.39 10.08 -21.05
CA PHE A 136 -11.09 10.09 -22.33
C PHE A 136 -10.78 8.81 -23.14
N LEU A 137 -9.51 8.39 -23.22
CA LEU A 137 -9.13 7.13 -23.88
C LEU A 137 -9.79 5.91 -23.23
N LEU A 138 -9.83 5.87 -21.90
CA LEU A 138 -10.50 4.81 -21.14
C LEU A 138 -12.00 4.76 -21.45
N TYR A 139 -12.65 5.93 -21.52
CA TYR A 139 -14.06 6.05 -21.88
C TYR A 139 -14.32 5.54 -23.30
N VAL A 140 -13.56 6.02 -24.28
CA VAL A 140 -13.69 5.60 -25.69
C VAL A 140 -13.45 4.11 -25.86
N ASN A 141 -12.42 3.55 -25.22
CA ASN A 141 -12.14 2.12 -25.28
C ASN A 141 -13.29 1.27 -24.68
N THR A 142 -13.87 1.75 -23.58
CA THR A 142 -15.01 1.08 -22.94
C THR A 142 -16.26 1.14 -23.81
N GLU A 143 -16.58 2.30 -24.38
CA GLU A 143 -17.78 2.54 -25.17
C GLU A 143 -17.72 1.85 -26.55
N ALA A 144 -16.56 1.87 -27.20
CA ALA A 144 -16.39 1.27 -28.52
C ALA A 144 -16.19 -0.26 -28.51
N TYR A 145 -15.55 -0.82 -27.48
CA TYR A 145 -15.14 -2.24 -27.50
C TYR A 145 -15.74 -3.10 -26.38
N ILE A 146 -15.95 -2.56 -25.18
CA ILE A 146 -16.44 -3.35 -24.04
C ILE A 146 -17.96 -3.40 -24.03
N ILE A 147 -18.64 -2.24 -24.04
CA ILE A 147 -20.11 -2.16 -23.95
C ILE A 147 -20.80 -2.96 -25.07
N PRO A 148 -20.39 -2.86 -26.36
CA PRO A 148 -21.05 -3.60 -27.44
C PRO A 148 -20.87 -5.12 -27.35
N ALA A 149 -19.83 -5.59 -26.65
CA ALA A 149 -19.58 -7.01 -26.45
C ALA A 149 -20.35 -7.61 -25.26
N LEU A 150 -20.92 -6.79 -24.37
CA LEU A 150 -21.65 -7.26 -23.18
C LEU A 150 -22.87 -8.15 -23.50
N PRO A 151 -23.74 -7.84 -24.49
CA PRO A 151 -24.89 -8.68 -24.80
C PRO A 151 -24.52 -10.11 -25.24
N ASN A 152 -23.34 -10.27 -25.86
CA ASN A 152 -22.86 -11.56 -26.37
C ASN A 152 -22.46 -12.54 -25.26
N ILE A 153 -22.23 -12.04 -24.04
CA ILE A 153 -21.84 -12.84 -22.86
C ILE A 153 -22.90 -13.90 -22.54
N THR A 154 -24.18 -13.59 -22.78
CA THR A 154 -25.31 -14.49 -22.52
C THR A 154 -25.31 -15.71 -23.43
N TYR A 155 -24.80 -15.57 -24.67
CA TYR A 155 -24.83 -16.61 -25.68
C TYR A 155 -23.56 -17.46 -25.69
N SER A 156 -22.38 -16.85 -25.55
CA SER A 156 -21.11 -17.57 -25.47
C SER A 156 -20.11 -16.80 -24.60
N LEU A 157 -19.88 -17.32 -23.39
CA LEU A 157 -18.89 -16.79 -22.46
C LEU A 157 -17.49 -16.80 -23.09
N TYR A 158 -17.09 -17.91 -23.70
CA TYR A 158 -15.75 -18.09 -24.26
C TYR A 158 -15.43 -17.08 -25.37
N ASN A 159 -16.34 -16.89 -26.33
CA ASN A 159 -16.13 -15.96 -27.44
C ASN A 159 -16.08 -14.52 -26.94
N SER A 160 -16.98 -14.18 -26.01
CA SER A 160 -17.02 -12.86 -25.37
C SER A 160 -15.75 -12.58 -24.57
N MET A 161 -15.22 -13.61 -23.88
CA MET A 161 -13.96 -13.50 -23.16
C MET A 161 -12.80 -13.18 -24.09
N LEU A 162 -12.65 -13.91 -25.20
CA LEU A 162 -11.56 -13.66 -26.15
C LEU A 162 -11.65 -12.26 -26.78
N GLN A 163 -12.86 -11.79 -27.10
CA GLN A 163 -13.06 -10.47 -27.72
C GLN A 163 -12.73 -9.32 -26.77
N MET A 164 -13.10 -9.44 -25.49
CA MET A 164 -12.92 -8.36 -24.50
C MET A 164 -11.58 -8.41 -23.76
N LEU A 165 -10.79 -9.47 -23.93
CA LEU A 165 -9.53 -9.68 -23.20
C LEU A 165 -8.56 -8.51 -23.41
N PHE A 166 -8.35 -8.11 -24.67
CA PHE A 166 -7.48 -7.00 -25.01
C PHE A 166 -8.03 -5.63 -24.55
N PRO A 167 -9.31 -5.26 -24.84
CA PRO A 167 -9.90 -4.03 -24.31
C PRO A 167 -9.82 -3.89 -22.79
N PHE A 168 -10.08 -4.95 -22.02
CA PHE A 168 -9.94 -4.92 -20.57
C PHE A 168 -8.49 -4.75 -20.13
N MET A 169 -7.53 -5.39 -20.80
CA MET A 169 -6.11 -5.20 -20.50
C MET A 169 -5.69 -3.74 -20.74
N VAL A 170 -6.13 -3.13 -21.83
CA VAL A 170 -5.89 -1.70 -22.09
C VAL A 170 -6.46 -0.86 -20.95
N ASN A 171 -7.73 -1.06 -20.58
CA ASN A 171 -8.32 -0.33 -19.45
C ASN A 171 -7.56 -0.53 -18.14
N TYR A 172 -7.09 -1.74 -17.85
CA TYR A 172 -6.30 -2.04 -16.66
C TYR A 172 -5.01 -1.20 -16.61
N LEU A 173 -4.29 -1.10 -17.74
CA LEU A 173 -3.08 -0.28 -17.85
C LEU A 173 -3.38 1.23 -17.79
N LEU A 174 -4.48 1.69 -18.42
CA LEU A 174 -4.88 3.10 -18.36
C LEU A 174 -5.26 3.52 -16.93
N ILE A 175 -5.99 2.67 -16.19
CA ILE A 175 -6.33 2.91 -14.77
C ILE A 175 -5.05 3.00 -13.93
N PHE A 176 -4.11 2.09 -14.14
CA PHE A 176 -2.81 2.12 -13.47
C PHE A 176 -2.08 3.45 -13.71
N TYR A 177 -1.99 3.88 -14.96
CA TYR A 177 -1.34 5.14 -15.33
C TYR A 177 -2.07 6.35 -14.70
N ILE A 178 -3.40 6.40 -14.74
CA ILE A 178 -4.19 7.47 -14.13
C ILE A 178 -3.88 7.59 -12.64
N ILE A 179 -3.89 6.47 -11.91
CA ILE A 179 -3.72 6.48 -10.45
C ILE A 179 -2.29 6.84 -10.08
N PHE A 180 -1.31 6.06 -10.53
CA PHE A 180 0.05 6.16 -10.02
C PHE A 180 0.87 7.23 -10.75
N GLU A 181 0.73 7.34 -12.06
CA GLU A 181 1.50 8.30 -12.84
C GLU A 181 0.92 9.71 -12.83
N CYS A 182 -0.40 9.84 -12.72
CA CYS A 182 -1.04 11.16 -12.73
C CYS A 182 -1.47 11.60 -11.34
N ILE A 183 -2.44 10.91 -10.72
CA ILE A 183 -3.07 11.37 -9.48
C ILE A 183 -2.06 11.40 -8.32
N CYS A 184 -1.34 10.31 -8.05
CA CYS A 184 -0.34 10.26 -6.98
C CYS A 184 0.75 11.33 -7.17
N ASN A 185 1.21 11.55 -8.40
CA ASN A 185 2.20 12.57 -8.71
C ASN A 185 1.69 14.00 -8.54
N VAL A 186 0.42 14.28 -8.84
CA VAL A 186 -0.22 15.58 -8.56
C VAL A 186 -0.26 15.83 -7.05
N PHE A 187 -0.74 14.87 -6.26
CA PHE A 187 -0.74 15.00 -4.80
C PHE A 187 0.67 15.10 -4.22
N ALA A 188 1.64 14.39 -4.78
CA ALA A 188 3.04 14.48 -4.38
C ALA A 188 3.60 15.89 -4.61
N GLU A 189 3.35 16.47 -5.78
CA GLU A 189 3.82 17.82 -6.10
C GLU A 189 3.13 18.87 -5.22
N LEU A 190 1.80 18.78 -5.02
CA LEU A 190 1.05 19.73 -4.18
C LEU A 190 1.48 19.69 -2.71
N THR A 191 1.78 18.50 -2.19
CA THR A 191 2.29 18.32 -0.81
C THR A 191 3.82 18.47 -0.73
N ARG A 192 4.50 18.75 -1.84
CA ARG A 192 5.97 18.77 -1.93
C ARG A 192 6.62 17.45 -1.49
N PHE A 193 5.94 16.33 -1.60
CA PHE A 193 6.49 15.00 -1.31
C PHE A 193 7.52 14.60 -2.38
N ALA A 194 8.75 14.31 -1.94
CA ALA A 194 9.87 14.01 -2.82
C ALA A 194 9.98 12.52 -3.18
N ASP A 195 9.51 11.61 -2.32
CA ASP A 195 9.54 10.18 -2.60
C ASP A 195 8.41 9.78 -3.54
N ARG A 196 8.65 9.91 -4.85
CA ARG A 196 7.63 9.65 -5.88
C ARG A 196 7.67 8.23 -6.42
N ASN A 197 8.33 7.31 -5.72
CA ASN A 197 8.42 5.92 -6.15
C ASN A 197 7.14 5.14 -5.73
N PHE A 198 6.04 5.40 -6.45
CA PHE A 198 4.76 4.72 -6.20
C PHE A 198 4.70 3.30 -6.79
N TYR A 199 5.55 3.02 -7.78
CA TYR A 199 5.68 1.73 -8.44
C TYR A 199 7.08 1.59 -9.05
N ASP A 200 7.57 0.35 -9.15
CA ASP A 200 8.82 0.02 -9.85
C ASP A 200 8.50 -0.65 -11.21
N ASP A 201 9.52 -1.13 -11.92
CA ASP A 201 9.45 -1.79 -13.23
C ASP A 201 8.74 -3.17 -13.21
N TRP A 202 7.50 -3.20 -12.73
CA TRP A 202 6.71 -4.42 -12.52
C TRP A 202 6.46 -5.19 -13.82
N TRP A 203 6.52 -4.54 -14.99
CA TRP A 203 6.41 -5.19 -16.30
C TRP A 203 7.57 -6.16 -16.59
N ASN A 204 8.72 -5.97 -15.94
CA ASN A 204 9.88 -6.86 -16.03
C ASN A 204 9.83 -8.02 -15.02
N SER A 205 8.77 -8.10 -14.21
CA SER A 205 8.67 -9.14 -13.17
C SER A 205 8.69 -10.53 -13.77
N THR A 206 9.44 -11.44 -13.14
CA THR A 206 9.47 -12.86 -13.54
C THR A 206 8.62 -13.74 -12.63
N THR A 207 8.11 -13.17 -11.53
CA THR A 207 7.28 -13.88 -10.55
C THR A 207 6.15 -12.98 -10.05
N TRP A 208 5.04 -13.60 -9.64
CA TRP A 208 3.91 -12.90 -9.01
C TRP A 208 4.29 -12.24 -7.66
N GLU A 209 5.25 -12.80 -6.94
CA GLU A 209 5.79 -12.23 -5.70
C GLU A 209 6.53 -10.92 -5.96
N GLU A 210 7.31 -10.85 -7.05
CA GLU A 210 7.97 -9.61 -7.48
C GLU A 210 6.94 -8.56 -7.93
N PHE A 211 5.96 -8.95 -8.73
CA PHE A 211 4.88 -8.06 -9.18
C PHE A 211 4.13 -7.43 -8.00
N ALA A 212 3.75 -8.23 -6.99
CA ALA A 212 3.01 -7.75 -5.82
C ALA A 212 3.77 -6.69 -5.02
N ARG A 213 5.12 -6.67 -5.08
CA ARG A 213 5.96 -5.66 -4.43
C ARG A 213 6.13 -4.39 -5.25
N LYS A 214 6.16 -4.52 -6.59
CA LYS A 214 6.49 -3.43 -7.51
C LYS A 214 5.28 -2.65 -8.02
N TRP A 215 4.10 -3.27 -8.12
CA TRP A 215 2.92 -2.66 -8.76
C TRP A 215 2.32 -1.48 -7.98
N ASN A 216 2.11 -1.64 -6.67
CA ASN A 216 1.51 -0.63 -5.81
C ASN A 216 2.29 -0.55 -4.50
N LYS A 217 3.38 0.22 -4.52
CA LYS A 217 4.28 0.33 -3.38
C LYS A 217 3.62 0.92 -2.14
N PRO A 218 2.75 1.95 -2.21
CA PRO A 218 2.06 2.45 -1.03
C PRO A 218 1.28 1.38 -0.26
N VAL A 219 0.49 0.54 -0.96
CA VAL A 219 -0.24 -0.57 -0.33
C VAL A 219 0.71 -1.67 0.11
N HIS A 220 1.72 -2.00 -0.70
CA HIS A 220 2.72 -2.99 -0.33
C HIS A 220 3.47 -2.63 0.95
N HIS A 221 3.96 -1.40 1.08
CA HIS A 221 4.66 -0.91 2.28
C HIS A 221 3.74 -0.92 3.51
N PHE A 222 2.47 -0.55 3.34
CA PHE A 222 1.48 -0.64 4.42
C PHE A 222 1.30 -2.09 4.89
N LEU A 223 1.04 -3.01 3.96
CA LEU A 223 0.86 -4.44 4.29
C LEU A 223 2.13 -5.05 4.87
N LEU A 224 3.31 -4.66 4.36
CA LEU A 224 4.59 -5.13 4.87
C LEU A 224 4.79 -4.74 6.34
N ARG A 225 4.53 -3.47 6.68
CA ARG A 225 4.75 -2.94 8.03
C ARG A 225 3.67 -3.38 9.02
N HIS A 226 2.40 -3.13 8.68
CA HIS A 226 1.29 -3.25 9.62
C HIS A 226 0.67 -4.63 9.67
N VAL A 227 0.91 -5.48 8.66
CA VAL A 227 0.35 -6.84 8.62
C VAL A 227 1.45 -7.86 8.71
N TYR A 228 2.42 -7.85 7.79
CA TYR A 228 3.44 -8.89 7.69
C TYR A 228 4.42 -8.86 8.86
N GLN A 229 5.09 -7.72 9.12
CA GLN A 229 6.05 -7.57 10.22
C GLN A 229 5.35 -7.74 11.57
N TYR A 230 4.22 -7.08 11.77
CA TYR A 230 3.42 -7.25 12.99
C TYR A 230 2.99 -8.71 13.23
N SER A 231 2.62 -9.45 12.17
CA SER A 231 2.29 -10.87 12.27
C SER A 231 3.46 -11.74 12.76
N ILE A 232 4.67 -11.40 12.35
CA ILE A 232 5.88 -12.10 12.76
C ILE A 232 6.29 -11.71 14.18
N GLU A 233 6.20 -10.44 14.53
CA GLU A 233 6.69 -9.93 15.80
C GLU A 233 5.73 -10.21 16.96
N SER A 234 4.43 -9.97 16.77
CA SER A 234 3.40 -10.12 17.80
C SER A 234 2.84 -11.54 17.88
N TYR A 235 2.46 -12.13 16.74
CA TYR A 235 1.88 -13.49 16.71
C TYR A 235 2.92 -14.60 16.52
N LYS A 236 4.21 -14.26 16.35
CA LYS A 236 5.31 -15.23 16.14
C LYS A 236 5.05 -16.21 14.98
N LEU A 237 4.34 -15.76 13.95
CA LEU A 237 4.04 -16.56 12.77
C LEU A 237 5.30 -16.85 11.93
N SER A 238 5.30 -17.99 11.24
CA SER A 238 6.35 -18.30 10.27
C SER A 238 6.28 -17.36 9.07
N ARG A 239 7.38 -17.20 8.31
CA ARG A 239 7.38 -16.37 7.09
C ARG A 239 6.33 -16.80 6.07
N ARG A 240 6.04 -18.11 5.99
CA ARG A 240 5.01 -18.65 5.09
C ARG A 240 3.61 -18.25 5.55
N ASP A 241 3.34 -18.39 6.84
CA ASP A 241 2.02 -18.06 7.40
C ASP A 241 1.77 -16.55 7.40
N ALA A 242 2.79 -15.73 7.67
CA ALA A 242 2.70 -14.28 7.56
C ALA A 242 2.44 -13.83 6.10
N THR A 243 3.06 -14.49 5.12
CA THR A 243 2.78 -14.24 3.69
C THR A 243 1.34 -14.62 3.35
N PHE A 244 0.89 -15.81 3.79
CA PHE A 244 -0.48 -16.25 3.60
C PHE A 244 -1.49 -15.28 4.22
N MET A 245 -1.28 -14.86 5.48
CA MET A 245 -2.11 -13.90 6.19
C MET A 245 -2.20 -12.56 5.44
N THR A 246 -1.07 -12.08 4.91
CA THR A 246 -1.01 -10.83 4.15
C THR A 246 -1.82 -10.91 2.86
N PHE A 247 -1.66 -11.98 2.08
CA PHE A 247 -2.45 -12.21 0.87
C PHE A 247 -3.93 -12.44 1.17
N PHE A 248 -4.24 -13.16 2.25
CA PHE A 248 -5.60 -13.43 2.70
C PHE A 248 -6.32 -12.14 3.07
N LEU A 249 -5.74 -11.30 3.95
CA LEU A 249 -6.32 -10.01 4.31
C LEU A 249 -6.49 -9.10 3.10
N SER A 250 -5.46 -9.02 2.23
CA SER A 250 -5.55 -8.26 0.97
C SER A 250 -6.72 -8.74 0.12
N SER A 251 -6.87 -10.06 -0.06
CA SER A 251 -7.95 -10.63 -0.89
C SER A 251 -9.35 -10.39 -0.34
N LEU A 252 -9.51 -10.37 0.99
CA LEU A 252 -10.77 -10.02 1.64
C LEU A 252 -11.14 -8.55 1.40
N ILE A 253 -10.17 -7.64 1.49
CA ILE A 253 -10.42 -6.20 1.25
C ILE A 253 -10.79 -5.97 -0.22
N HIS A 254 -10.11 -6.63 -1.15
CA HIS A 254 -10.43 -6.54 -2.57
C HIS A 254 -11.83 -7.09 -2.88
N GLU A 255 -12.20 -8.24 -2.31
CA GLU A 255 -13.57 -8.75 -2.45
C GLU A 255 -14.59 -7.81 -1.81
N LEU A 256 -14.30 -7.20 -0.65
CA LEU A 256 -15.16 -6.19 -0.03
C LEU A 256 -15.44 -5.02 -0.98
N VAL A 257 -14.42 -4.52 -1.69
CA VAL A 257 -14.60 -3.49 -2.73
C VAL A 257 -15.56 -3.98 -3.80
N MET A 258 -15.38 -5.21 -4.30
CA MET A 258 -16.26 -5.78 -5.32
C MET A 258 -17.69 -5.99 -4.81
N VAL A 259 -17.87 -6.40 -3.55
CA VAL A 259 -19.18 -6.55 -2.91
C VAL A 259 -19.90 -5.21 -2.84
N VAL A 260 -19.21 -4.13 -2.47
CA VAL A 260 -19.81 -2.79 -2.40
C VAL A 260 -20.16 -2.25 -3.80
N VAL A 261 -19.31 -2.48 -4.80
CA VAL A 261 -19.52 -2.02 -6.18
C VAL A 261 -20.65 -2.78 -6.86
N THR A 262 -20.69 -4.10 -6.71
CA THR A 262 -21.64 -5.00 -7.41
C THR A 262 -22.89 -5.30 -6.60
N LYS A 263 -22.89 -4.97 -5.30
CA LYS A 263 -23.96 -5.26 -4.32
C LYS A 263 -24.25 -6.76 -4.16
N LYS A 264 -23.29 -7.62 -4.49
CA LYS A 264 -23.40 -9.09 -4.41
C LYS A 264 -22.10 -9.71 -3.91
N ILE A 265 -22.22 -10.83 -3.20
CA ILE A 265 -21.07 -11.62 -2.75
C ILE A 265 -20.86 -12.77 -3.75
N ARG A 266 -19.70 -12.81 -4.42
CA ARG A 266 -19.36 -13.84 -5.42
C ARG A 266 -18.03 -14.53 -5.16
N MET A 267 -17.08 -13.85 -4.52
CA MET A 267 -15.75 -14.36 -4.16
C MET A 267 -14.81 -14.62 -5.37
N TYR A 268 -15.13 -14.14 -6.58
CA TYR A 268 -14.27 -14.36 -7.75
C TYR A 268 -12.89 -13.71 -7.58
N LEU A 269 -12.85 -12.46 -7.14
CA LEU A 269 -11.60 -11.74 -6.93
C LEU A 269 -10.81 -12.36 -5.78
N PHE A 270 -11.49 -12.73 -4.69
CA PHE A 270 -10.88 -13.45 -3.57
C PHE A 270 -10.15 -14.71 -4.02
N PHE A 271 -10.83 -15.62 -4.74
CA PHE A 271 -10.23 -16.89 -5.15
C PHE A 271 -9.07 -16.71 -6.12
N LEU A 272 -9.18 -15.79 -7.10
CA LEU A 272 -8.08 -15.55 -8.04
C LEU A 272 -6.87 -14.88 -7.40
N GLN A 273 -7.07 -14.01 -6.40
CA GLN A 273 -5.94 -13.47 -5.63
C GLN A 273 -5.28 -14.54 -4.76
N MET A 274 -6.05 -15.40 -4.08
CA MET A 274 -5.47 -16.51 -3.33
C MET A 274 -4.75 -17.51 -4.24
N PHE A 275 -5.22 -17.68 -5.49
CA PHE A 275 -4.57 -18.50 -6.50
C PHE A 275 -3.19 -17.97 -6.94
N GLN A 276 -2.86 -16.71 -6.65
CA GLN A 276 -1.51 -16.19 -6.89
C GLN A 276 -0.44 -16.92 -6.05
N LEU A 277 -0.78 -17.42 -4.86
CA LEU A 277 0.18 -18.17 -4.02
C LEU A 277 0.65 -19.48 -4.68
N PRO A 278 -0.23 -20.35 -5.21
CA PRO A 278 0.15 -21.45 -6.09
C PRO A 278 0.99 -21.02 -7.30
N LEU A 279 0.63 -19.91 -7.96
CA LEU A 279 1.39 -19.39 -9.11
C LEU A 279 2.80 -18.95 -8.71
N ILE A 280 2.99 -18.39 -7.52
CA ILE A 280 4.31 -18.08 -6.95
C ILE A 280 5.11 -19.36 -6.73
N ALA A 281 4.50 -20.41 -6.20
CA ALA A 281 5.16 -21.70 -6.02
C ALA A 281 5.57 -22.33 -7.37
N LEU A 282 4.70 -22.25 -8.38
CA LEU A 282 4.99 -22.72 -9.73
C LEU A 282 6.15 -21.95 -10.38
N SER A 283 6.20 -20.63 -10.16
CA SER A 283 7.27 -19.77 -10.68
C SER A 283 8.65 -20.08 -10.07
N LYS A 284 8.69 -20.81 -8.94
CA LYS A 284 9.93 -21.25 -8.27
C LYS A 284 10.48 -22.57 -8.82
N LEU A 285 9.76 -23.24 -9.74
CA LEU A 285 10.26 -24.43 -10.42
C LEU A 285 11.53 -24.12 -11.23
N PRO A 286 12.52 -25.04 -11.26
CA PRO A 286 13.84 -24.78 -11.86
C PRO A 286 13.74 -24.39 -13.34
N ILE A 287 12.85 -25.02 -14.11
CA ILE A 287 12.64 -24.76 -15.54
C ILE A 287 12.27 -23.29 -15.81
N ILE A 288 11.42 -22.70 -14.95
CA ILE A 288 10.96 -21.32 -15.08
C ILE A 288 11.98 -20.35 -14.48
N LYS A 289 12.60 -20.74 -13.35
CA LYS A 289 13.56 -19.91 -12.63
C LYS A 289 14.86 -19.70 -13.41
N GLU A 290 15.33 -20.71 -14.16
CA GLU A 290 16.55 -20.61 -14.96
C GLU A 290 16.40 -19.67 -16.16
N LYS A 291 15.19 -19.60 -16.74
CA LYS A 291 14.91 -18.80 -17.94
C LYS A 291 14.05 -17.59 -17.58
N LYS A 292 14.69 -16.45 -17.27
CA LYS A 292 13.98 -15.20 -16.91
C LYS A 292 12.89 -14.80 -17.90
N TRP A 293 13.13 -14.95 -19.21
CA TRP A 293 12.13 -14.65 -20.24
C TRP A 293 10.88 -15.53 -20.14
N LEU A 294 11.04 -16.80 -19.74
CA LEU A 294 9.92 -17.73 -19.57
C LEU A 294 9.08 -17.35 -18.35
N GLY A 295 9.72 -16.96 -17.25
CA GLY A 295 9.04 -16.42 -16.07
C GLY A 295 8.27 -15.14 -16.39
N ASN A 296 8.86 -14.22 -17.16
CA ASN A 296 8.19 -12.99 -17.59
C ASN A 296 7.02 -13.28 -18.55
N ALA A 297 7.19 -14.17 -19.52
CA ALA A 297 6.12 -14.58 -20.43
C ALA A 297 4.95 -15.25 -19.67
N PHE A 298 5.26 -16.11 -18.68
CA PHE A 298 4.26 -16.72 -17.81
C PHE A 298 3.51 -15.68 -16.97
N PHE A 299 4.23 -14.72 -16.40
CA PHE A 299 3.65 -13.59 -15.67
C PHE A 299 2.69 -12.78 -16.57
N TRP A 300 3.16 -12.36 -17.75
CA TRP A 300 2.33 -11.59 -18.68
C TRP A 300 1.12 -12.38 -19.17
N PHE A 301 1.27 -13.67 -19.45
CA PHE A 301 0.15 -14.53 -19.80
C PHE A 301 -0.93 -14.52 -18.69
N GLY A 302 -0.51 -14.70 -17.44
CA GLY A 302 -1.46 -14.68 -16.32
C GLY A 302 -2.06 -13.28 -16.06
N LEU A 303 -1.31 -12.20 -16.29
CA LEU A 303 -1.82 -10.83 -16.22
C LEU A 303 -2.77 -10.48 -17.39
N PHE A 304 -2.56 -11.07 -18.56
CA PHE A 304 -3.42 -10.87 -19.72
C PHE A 304 -4.74 -11.64 -19.57
N VAL A 305 -4.73 -12.80 -18.88
CA VAL A 305 -5.93 -13.61 -18.67
C VAL A 305 -6.70 -13.22 -17.40
N GLY A 306 -6.02 -12.98 -16.27
CA GLY A 306 -6.65 -12.87 -14.95
C GLY A 306 -7.57 -11.66 -14.75
N PRO A 307 -7.05 -10.41 -14.72
CA PRO A 307 -7.85 -9.19 -14.60
C PRO A 307 -8.96 -9.05 -15.65
N PRO A 308 -8.73 -9.34 -16.96
CA PRO A 308 -9.82 -9.32 -17.93
C PRO A 308 -10.91 -10.34 -17.64
N MET A 309 -10.56 -11.57 -17.29
CA MET A 309 -11.53 -12.59 -16.89
C MET A 309 -12.38 -12.14 -15.70
N LEU A 310 -11.77 -11.49 -14.71
CA LEU A 310 -12.52 -10.89 -13.59
C LEU A 310 -13.49 -9.82 -14.06
N GLY A 311 -13.02 -8.88 -14.89
CA GLY A 311 -13.86 -7.84 -15.45
C GLY A 311 -15.10 -8.41 -16.15
N ILE A 312 -14.90 -9.43 -16.98
CA ILE A 312 -15.96 -10.10 -17.73
C ILE A 312 -16.95 -10.83 -16.80
N LEU A 313 -16.45 -11.57 -15.80
CA LEU A 313 -17.29 -12.29 -14.84
C LEU A 313 -18.16 -11.32 -14.03
N TYR A 314 -17.61 -10.21 -13.54
CA TYR A 314 -18.40 -9.23 -12.81
C TYR A 314 -19.34 -8.43 -13.72
N CYS A 315 -18.93 -8.08 -14.95
CA CYS A 315 -19.82 -7.45 -15.92
C CYS A 315 -21.01 -8.35 -16.26
N ARG A 316 -20.78 -9.66 -16.45
CA ARG A 316 -21.85 -10.65 -16.64
C ARG A 316 -22.86 -10.61 -15.51
N GLU A 317 -22.38 -10.59 -14.26
CA GLU A 317 -23.23 -10.62 -13.07
C GLU A 317 -24.07 -9.36 -12.85
N VAL A 318 -23.57 -8.22 -13.31
CA VAL A 318 -24.27 -6.93 -13.28
C VAL A 318 -25.24 -6.80 -14.45
N PHE A 319 -24.89 -7.33 -15.63
CA PHE A 319 -25.72 -7.23 -16.84
C PHE A 319 -26.88 -8.23 -16.85
N LEU A 320 -26.68 -9.44 -16.30
CA LEU A 320 -27.71 -10.49 -16.22
C LEU A 320 -28.67 -10.31 -15.03
N SER A 321 -28.58 -9.21 -14.27
CA SER A 321 -29.39 -8.97 -13.07
C SER A 321 -30.31 -7.79 -13.19
#